data_AF-A0A6C2U112-F1
#
_entry.id   AF-A0A6C2U112-F1
#
_cell.length_a   1.000
_cell.length_b   1.000
_cell.length_c   1.000
_cell.angle_alpha   90.00
_cell.angle_beta   90.00
_cell.angle_gamma   90.00
#
_symmetry.space_group_name_H-M   'P 1'
#
loop_
_entity.id
_entity.type
_entity.pdbx_description
1 polymer ?
#
loop_
_entity_poly.entity_id
_entity_poly.type
_entity_poly.pdbx_seq_one_letter_code
_entity_poly.pdbx_strand_id
1 'polypeptide(L)'
;MLPTLIEAAGGKPDNSHFDGRSFLHVLDGKATEHRKLVFGMHNNIPEGKPYPIRTVFDGTHRYVLNLTPEAEYMGRYINYTFPSAWYQSLEEAERAGDPQAAKVLTRFRKRPEEELYKTMDDLYEMNNLADNPEYDLIKKRLRGQLDTWMAEQGDPGAEVDTLRSHKDNRKAAGVREWKHY
;
A
#
# COMPACT_ATOMS: atom_id res chain seq x y z
N MET A 1 -12.77 -8.69 -6.76
CA MET A 1 -13.59 -9.85 -6.30
C MET A 1 -15.02 -9.78 -6.82
N LEU A 2 -15.76 -8.70 -6.55
CA LEU A 2 -17.18 -8.60 -6.91
C LEU A 2 -17.52 -8.89 -8.39
N PRO A 3 -16.79 -8.36 -9.41
CA PRO A 3 -17.05 -8.71 -10.80
C PRO A 3 -16.99 -10.22 -11.09
N THR A 4 -16.02 -10.92 -10.48
CA THR A 4 -15.87 -12.37 -10.60
C THR A 4 -17.05 -13.13 -10.00
N LEU A 5 -17.55 -12.68 -8.84
CA LEU A 5 -18.69 -13.33 -8.17
C LEU A 5 -19.98 -13.15 -8.98
N ILE A 6 -20.20 -11.97 -9.56
CA ILE A 6 -21.35 -11.71 -10.45
C ILE A 6 -21.30 -12.65 -11.66
N GLU A 7 -20.15 -12.74 -12.33
CA GLU A 7 -19.99 -13.60 -13.50
C GLU A 7 -20.14 -15.09 -13.14
N ALA A 8 -19.54 -15.53 -12.02
CA ALA A 8 -19.65 -16.91 -11.55
C ALA A 8 -21.09 -17.30 -11.20
N ALA A 9 -21.91 -16.35 -10.76
CA ALA A 9 -23.34 -16.55 -10.52
C ALA A 9 -24.21 -16.48 -11.80
N GLY A 10 -23.61 -16.33 -12.99
CA GLY A 10 -24.30 -16.22 -14.28
C GLY A 10 -24.74 -14.79 -14.65
N GLY A 11 -24.35 -13.79 -13.87
CA GLY A 11 -24.58 -12.38 -14.18
C GLY A 11 -23.57 -11.81 -15.18
N LYS A 12 -23.79 -10.56 -15.59
CA LYS A 12 -22.85 -9.79 -16.43
C LYS A 12 -22.35 -8.59 -15.64
N PRO A 13 -21.10 -8.60 -15.13
CA PRO A 13 -20.59 -7.46 -14.37
C PRO A 13 -20.48 -6.24 -15.28
N ASP A 14 -21.02 -5.11 -14.82
CA ASP A 14 -20.85 -3.83 -15.51
C ASP A 14 -19.52 -3.19 -15.10
N ASN A 15 -18.55 -3.22 -16.01
CA ASN A 15 -17.20 -2.71 -15.74
C ASN A 15 -17.15 -1.18 -15.60
N SER A 16 -18.20 -0.42 -15.93
CA SER A 16 -18.21 1.03 -15.65
C SER A 16 -18.46 1.36 -14.17
N HIS A 17 -18.86 0.38 -13.37
CA HIS A 17 -19.13 0.54 -11.94
C HIS A 17 -18.08 -0.11 -11.03
N PHE A 18 -17.06 -0.76 -11.61
CA PHE A 18 -16.04 -1.47 -10.86
C PHE A 18 -14.64 -1.10 -11.32
N ASP A 19 -13.76 -0.79 -10.37
CA ASP A 19 -12.33 -0.58 -10.65
C ASP A 19 -11.60 -1.89 -10.97
N GLY A 20 -12.25 -3.03 -10.69
CA GLY A 20 -11.76 -4.37 -10.98
C GLY A 20 -12.50 -5.02 -12.13
N ARG A 21 -11.87 -6.05 -12.71
CA ARG A 21 -12.49 -6.95 -13.69
C ARG A 21 -12.52 -8.38 -13.18
N SER A 22 -13.35 -9.21 -13.79
CA SER A 22 -13.45 -10.62 -13.45
C SER A 22 -12.18 -11.38 -13.82
N PHE A 23 -11.79 -12.31 -12.96
CA PHE A 23 -10.72 -13.28 -13.19
C PHE A 23 -11.23 -14.72 -13.28
N LEU A 24 -12.53 -14.92 -13.54
CA LEU A 24 -13.13 -16.25 -13.62
C LEU A 24 -12.43 -17.13 -14.65
N HIS A 25 -11.99 -16.55 -15.77
CA HIS A 25 -11.23 -17.26 -16.80
C HIS A 25 -9.87 -17.80 -16.33
N VAL A 26 -9.28 -17.22 -15.29
CA VAL A 26 -8.07 -17.79 -14.66
C VAL A 26 -8.44 -18.99 -13.80
N LEU A 27 -9.57 -18.94 -13.09
CA LEU A 27 -10.02 -20.02 -12.21
C LEU A 27 -10.49 -21.26 -12.98
N ASP A 28 -11.12 -21.07 -14.15
CA ASP A 28 -11.62 -22.17 -14.99
C ASP A 28 -10.61 -22.65 -16.04
N GLY A 29 -9.37 -22.14 -15.99
CA GLY A 29 -8.26 -22.55 -16.86
C GLY A 29 -8.31 -22.01 -18.29
N LYS A 30 -9.22 -21.09 -18.62
CA LYS A 30 -9.32 -20.47 -19.95
C LYS A 30 -8.31 -19.34 -20.17
N ALA A 31 -7.66 -18.86 -19.13
CA ALA A 31 -6.62 -17.85 -19.17
C ALA A 31 -5.51 -18.17 -18.15
N THR A 32 -4.27 -17.83 -18.49
CA THR A 32 -3.11 -17.97 -17.59
C THR A 32 -2.83 -16.71 -16.78
N GLU A 33 -3.37 -15.57 -17.20
CA GLU A 33 -3.13 -14.27 -16.59
C GLU A 33 -4.41 -13.44 -16.51
N HIS A 34 -4.52 -12.60 -15.47
CA HIS A 34 -5.67 -11.71 -15.28
C HIS A 34 -5.34 -10.25 -15.51
N ARG A 35 -4.19 -9.73 -15.06
CA ARG A 35 -3.83 -8.31 -15.16
C ARG A 35 -2.31 -8.14 -15.15
N LYS A 36 -1.83 -7.10 -15.82
CA LYS A 36 -0.41 -6.75 -15.88
C LYS A 36 0.07 -5.94 -14.67
N LEU A 37 -0.82 -5.13 -14.09
CA LEU A 37 -0.50 -4.24 -12.99
C LEU A 37 -1.49 -4.42 -11.84
N VAL A 38 -0.97 -4.33 -10.62
CA VAL A 38 -1.75 -4.28 -9.38
C VAL A 38 -1.39 -3.00 -8.65
N PHE A 39 -2.38 -2.19 -8.34
CA PHE A 39 -2.21 -0.94 -7.60
C PHE A 39 -2.67 -1.12 -6.14
N GLY A 40 -2.09 -0.34 -5.25
CA GLY A 40 -2.45 -0.30 -3.84
C GLY A 40 -2.40 1.12 -3.30
N MET A 41 -3.33 1.41 -2.39
CA MET A 41 -3.41 2.66 -1.65
C MET A 41 -3.54 2.34 -0.17
N HIS A 42 -2.74 3.01 0.64
CA HIS A 42 -2.83 3.01 2.09
C HIS A 42 -2.87 4.44 2.59
N ASN A 43 -3.79 4.72 3.50
CA ASN A 43 -3.87 5.95 4.27
C ASN A 43 -3.89 5.54 5.74
N ASN A 44 -3.18 6.26 6.58
CA ASN A 44 -2.90 5.80 7.93
C ASN A 44 -3.90 6.34 8.96
N ILE A 45 -4.60 7.43 8.66
CA ILE A 45 -5.71 7.95 9.48
C ILE A 45 -6.95 7.05 9.32
N PRO A 46 -7.66 6.68 10.41
CA PRO A 46 -7.49 7.12 11.80
C PRO A 46 -6.61 6.19 12.65
N GLU A 47 -5.96 5.23 12.04
CA GLU A 47 -5.16 4.18 12.70
C GLU A 47 -3.72 4.60 13.01
N GLY A 48 -3.38 5.89 12.91
CA GLY A 48 -2.03 6.37 13.13
C GLY A 48 -1.91 7.87 12.87
N LYS A 49 -0.67 8.34 12.71
CA LYS A 49 -0.40 9.67 12.15
C LYS A 49 -0.44 9.61 10.62
N PRO A 50 -0.73 10.71 9.92
CA PRO A 50 -0.73 10.71 8.45
C PRO A 50 0.57 10.10 7.90
N TYR A 51 0.43 9.08 7.06
CA TYR A 51 1.53 8.45 6.34
C TYR A 51 0.96 7.72 5.10
N PRO A 52 0.51 8.47 4.07
CA PRO A 52 -0.10 7.87 2.90
C PRO A 52 0.96 7.22 2.00
N ILE A 53 0.63 6.01 1.53
CA ILE A 53 1.50 5.18 0.69
C ILE A 53 0.72 4.77 -0.56
N ARG A 54 1.40 4.74 -1.69
CA ARG A 54 0.89 4.24 -2.98
C ARG A 54 1.85 3.20 -3.53
N THR A 55 1.33 2.19 -4.22
CA THR A 55 2.17 1.13 -4.79
C THR A 55 1.63 0.64 -6.12
N VAL A 56 2.54 0.24 -7.00
CA VAL A 56 2.23 -0.54 -8.20
C VAL A 56 3.16 -1.75 -8.26
N PHE A 57 2.60 -2.89 -8.64
CA PHE A 57 3.32 -4.14 -8.88
C PHE A 57 3.02 -4.65 -10.28
N ASP A 58 4.05 -5.02 -11.03
CA ASP A 58 3.93 -5.47 -12.43
C ASP A 58 4.06 -6.98 -12.65
N GLY A 59 4.05 -7.75 -11.56
CA GLY A 59 4.33 -9.20 -11.59
C GLY A 59 5.79 -9.54 -11.27
N THR A 60 6.70 -8.58 -11.36
CA THR A 60 8.14 -8.81 -11.09
C THR A 60 8.72 -7.79 -10.12
N HIS A 61 8.39 -6.51 -10.30
CA HIS A 61 8.88 -5.41 -9.52
C HIS A 61 7.74 -4.69 -8.81
N ARG A 62 7.95 -4.36 -7.54
CA ARG A 62 7.09 -3.50 -6.75
C ARG A 62 7.73 -2.13 -6.62
N TYR A 63 6.99 -1.11 -7.01
CA TYR A 63 7.30 0.27 -6.71
C TYR A 63 6.39 0.77 -5.58
N VAL A 64 6.97 1.47 -4.62
CA VAL A 64 6.27 2.10 -3.49
C VAL A 64 6.65 3.57 -3.45
N LEU A 65 5.64 4.42 -3.30
CA LEU A 65 5.75 5.85 -3.11
C LEU A 65 5.24 6.19 -1.72
N ASN A 66 6.14 6.59 -0.83
CA ASN A 66 5.82 7.16 0.47
C ASN A 66 5.64 8.67 0.27
N LEU A 67 4.41 9.17 0.42
CA LEU A 67 4.06 10.55 0.06
C LEU A 67 4.47 11.60 1.11
N THR A 68 4.94 11.15 2.27
CA THR A 68 5.43 12.00 3.38
C THR A 68 6.69 11.37 4.00
N PRO A 69 7.77 11.19 3.22
CA PRO A 69 8.97 10.46 3.65
C PRO A 69 9.69 11.10 4.84
N GLU A 70 9.50 12.41 5.07
CA GLU A 70 10.00 13.15 6.22
C GLU A 70 9.34 12.74 7.55
N ALA A 71 8.11 12.21 7.49
CA ALA A 71 7.40 11.73 8.66
C ALA A 71 7.92 10.36 9.12
N GLU A 72 7.65 10.00 10.38
CA GLU A 72 7.85 8.62 10.84
C GLU A 72 6.57 7.82 10.69
N TYR A 73 6.71 6.60 10.17
CA TYR A 73 5.59 5.68 10.12
C TYR A 73 5.18 5.24 11.53
N MET A 74 3.91 5.45 11.87
CA MET A 74 3.34 5.11 13.18
C MET A 74 1.98 4.43 13.00
N GLY A 75 1.90 3.14 13.32
CA GLY A 75 0.65 2.36 13.31
C GLY A 75 0.12 2.10 14.72
N ARG A 76 -1.19 2.31 14.92
CA ARG A 76 -1.91 2.19 16.20
C ARG A 76 -1.55 0.92 16.96
N TYR A 77 -1.56 -0.22 16.28
CA TYR A 77 -1.33 -1.55 16.88
C TYR A 77 0.10 -2.09 16.73
N ILE A 78 1.05 -1.24 16.33
CA ILE A 78 2.44 -1.66 16.09
C ILE A 78 3.40 -0.87 16.97
N ASN A 79 3.46 0.45 16.80
CA ASN A 79 4.45 1.32 17.42
C ASN A 79 3.87 2.64 17.94
N TYR A 80 2.55 2.71 18.14
CA TYR A 80 1.89 3.92 18.59
C TYR A 80 1.04 3.68 19.84
N THR A 81 -0.28 3.66 19.73
CA THR A 81 -1.18 3.62 20.90
C THR A 81 -1.20 2.27 21.62
N PHE A 82 -1.06 1.17 20.88
CA PHE A 82 -1.10 -0.20 21.37
C PHE A 82 0.07 -0.99 20.76
N PRO A 83 1.32 -0.73 21.19
CA PRO A 83 2.49 -1.31 20.55
C PRO A 83 2.51 -2.83 20.72
N SER A 84 2.89 -3.54 19.65
CA SER A 84 2.94 -4.99 19.65
C SER A 84 4.13 -5.51 20.46
N ALA A 85 4.01 -6.73 21.00
CA ALA A 85 5.09 -7.34 21.78
C ALA A 85 6.39 -7.50 20.99
N TRP A 86 6.29 -7.87 19.69
CA TRP A 86 7.46 -8.01 18.83
C TRP A 86 8.20 -6.69 18.60
N TYR A 87 7.45 -5.59 18.49
CA TYR A 87 8.04 -4.26 18.29
C TYR A 87 8.73 -3.80 19.57
N GLN A 88 8.08 -4.00 20.72
CA GLN A 88 8.68 -3.72 22.03
C GLN A 88 9.98 -4.51 22.26
N SER A 89 10.02 -5.80 21.89
CA SER A 89 11.25 -6.59 22.01
C SER A 89 12.39 -6.08 21.13
N LEU A 90 12.10 -5.54 19.94
CA LEU A 90 13.11 -4.91 19.10
C LEU A 90 13.61 -3.61 19.73
N GLU A 91 12.74 -2.81 20.34
CA GLU A 91 13.18 -1.59 21.03
C GLU A 91 14.04 -1.89 22.26
N GLU A 92 13.75 -2.96 23.00
CA GLU A 92 14.60 -3.43 24.09
C GLU A 92 15.98 -3.87 23.59
N ALA A 93 16.03 -4.62 22.50
CA ALA A 93 17.29 -5.04 21.87
C ALA A 93 18.09 -3.84 21.34
N GLU A 94 17.44 -2.86 20.69
CA GLU A 94 18.05 -1.60 20.25
C GLU A 94 18.65 -0.83 21.44
N ARG A 95 17.91 -0.71 22.55
CA ARG A 95 18.41 -0.08 23.80
C ARG A 95 19.57 -0.84 24.42
N ALA A 96 19.61 -2.16 24.26
CA ALA A 96 20.73 -3.01 24.69
C ALA A 96 21.94 -2.95 23.73
N GLY A 97 21.85 -2.22 22.62
CA GLY A 97 22.93 -2.01 21.67
C GLY A 97 22.98 -3.03 20.53
N ASP A 98 21.90 -3.77 20.25
CA ASP A 98 21.83 -4.68 19.11
C ASP A 98 21.71 -3.88 17.78
N PRO A 99 22.73 -3.92 16.90
CA PRO A 99 22.71 -3.19 15.65
C PRO A 99 21.68 -3.73 14.64
N GLN A 100 21.29 -5.01 14.72
CA GLN A 100 20.26 -5.57 13.84
C GLN A 100 18.88 -5.04 14.22
N ALA A 101 18.58 -4.99 15.51
CA ALA A 101 17.34 -4.40 16.01
C ALA A 101 17.22 -2.92 15.60
N ALA A 102 18.30 -2.14 15.78
CA ALA A 102 18.36 -0.75 15.35
C ALA A 102 18.15 -0.59 13.84
N LYS A 103 18.74 -1.47 13.02
CA LYS A 103 18.55 -1.47 11.55
C LYS A 103 17.10 -1.73 11.16
N VAL A 104 16.46 -2.73 11.77
CA VAL A 104 15.05 -3.07 11.50
C VAL A 104 14.12 -1.93 11.90
N LEU A 105 14.30 -1.37 13.10
CA LEU A 105 13.49 -0.27 13.59
C LEU A 105 13.67 1.01 12.76
N THR A 106 14.91 1.33 12.38
CA THR A 106 15.20 2.48 11.51
C THR A 106 14.49 2.33 10.16
N ARG A 107 14.64 1.17 9.50
CA ARG A 107 13.98 0.88 8.23
C ARG A 107 12.45 0.96 8.35
N PHE A 108 11.89 0.49 9.46
CA PHE A 108 10.45 0.52 9.70
C PHE A 108 9.91 1.94 9.88
N ARG A 109 10.59 2.76 10.69
CA ARG A 109 10.18 4.12 11.08
C ARG A 109 10.47 5.15 9.98
N LYS A 110 11.64 5.08 9.34
CA LYS A 110 12.13 6.04 8.33
C LYS A 110 12.22 5.36 6.98
N ARG A 111 11.29 5.69 6.09
CA ARG A 111 11.21 5.12 4.74
C ARG A 111 11.54 6.20 3.72
N PRO A 112 12.35 5.89 2.69
CA PRO A 112 12.64 6.86 1.64
C PRO A 112 11.38 7.16 0.82
N GLU A 113 11.38 8.26 0.07
CA GLU A 113 10.25 8.65 -0.78
C GLU A 113 9.89 7.55 -1.77
N GLU A 114 10.90 7.01 -2.45
CA GLU A 114 10.74 5.97 -3.46
C GLU A 114 11.40 4.66 -3.00
N GLU A 115 10.66 3.56 -3.14
CA GLU A 115 11.19 2.22 -2.98
C GLU A 115 10.91 1.38 -4.22
N LEU A 116 11.88 0.61 -4.66
CA LEU A 116 11.76 -0.32 -5.78
C LEU A 116 12.34 -1.67 -5.37
N TYR A 117 11.54 -2.72 -5.50
CA TYR A 117 11.92 -4.08 -5.14
C TYR A 117 11.71 -5.01 -6.31
N LYS A 118 12.67 -5.91 -6.55
CA LYS A 118 12.48 -7.05 -7.44
C LYS A 118 11.93 -8.22 -6.64
N THR A 119 10.64 -8.15 -6.32
CA THR A 119 9.97 -9.03 -5.34
C THR A 119 10.09 -10.53 -5.66
N MET A 120 10.23 -10.90 -6.92
CA MET A 120 10.42 -12.31 -7.32
C MET A 120 11.79 -12.87 -6.93
N ASP A 121 12.81 -12.03 -6.78
CA ASP A 121 14.17 -12.41 -6.38
C ASP A 121 14.42 -12.11 -4.89
N ASP A 122 13.75 -11.09 -4.35
CA ASP A 122 13.81 -10.65 -2.96
C ASP A 122 12.41 -10.68 -2.33
N LEU A 123 12.00 -11.86 -1.87
CA LEU A 123 10.66 -12.12 -1.32
C LEU A 123 10.32 -11.26 -0.09
N TYR A 124 11.34 -10.80 0.64
CA TYR A 124 11.18 -9.98 1.84
C TYR A 124 11.33 -8.49 1.57
N GLU A 125 11.60 -8.12 0.31
CA GLU A 125 11.75 -6.73 -0.13
C GLU A 125 12.72 -5.97 0.78
N MET A 126 13.88 -6.56 1.04
CA MET A 126 14.92 -6.03 1.94
C MET A 126 15.95 -5.17 1.21
N ASN A 127 16.06 -5.28 -0.12
CA ASN A 127 17.01 -4.56 -0.94
C ASN A 127 16.30 -3.51 -1.81
N ASN A 128 16.31 -2.25 -1.39
CA ASN A 128 15.73 -1.16 -2.16
C ASN A 128 16.64 -0.80 -3.35
N LEU A 129 16.10 -0.93 -4.56
CA LEU A 129 16.77 -0.67 -5.84
C LEU A 129 16.46 0.73 -6.40
N ALA A 130 15.71 1.58 -5.67
CA ALA A 130 15.24 2.86 -6.19
C ALA A 130 16.37 3.84 -6.57
N ASP A 131 17.53 3.73 -5.91
CA ASP A 131 18.71 4.55 -6.18
C ASP A 131 19.75 3.82 -7.06
N ASN A 132 19.43 2.61 -7.53
CA ASN A 132 20.32 1.87 -8.43
C ASN A 132 20.08 2.30 -9.89
N PRO A 133 21.08 2.91 -10.58
CA PRO A 133 20.92 3.41 -11.94
C PRO A 133 20.50 2.35 -12.97
N GLU A 134 20.83 1.07 -12.75
CA GLU A 134 20.41 -0.04 -13.62
C GLU A 134 18.88 -0.16 -13.71
N TYR A 135 18.17 0.25 -12.65
CA TYR A 135 16.73 0.11 -12.53
C TYR A 135 15.95 1.41 -12.83
N ASP A 136 16.63 2.49 -13.24
CA ASP A 136 16.02 3.80 -13.46
C ASP A 136 14.86 3.77 -14.47
N LEU A 137 15.00 3.00 -15.54
CA LEU A 137 13.95 2.87 -16.56
C LEU A 137 12.71 2.17 -16.00
N ILE A 138 12.91 1.15 -15.16
CA ILE A 138 11.82 0.41 -14.50
C ILE A 138 11.13 1.33 -13.48
N LYS A 139 11.91 2.03 -12.64
CA LYS A 139 11.39 3.00 -11.67
C LYS A 139 10.52 4.06 -12.35
N LYS A 140 11.05 4.72 -13.39
CA LYS A 140 10.32 5.76 -14.14
C LYS A 140 9.03 5.25 -14.76
N ARG A 141 9.06 4.04 -15.35
CA ARG A 141 7.87 3.43 -15.95
C ARG A 141 6.80 3.15 -14.90
N LEU A 142 7.18 2.52 -13.78
CA LEU A 142 6.23 2.17 -12.71
C LEU A 142 5.69 3.42 -12.02
N ARG A 143 6.53 4.43 -11.77
CA ARG A 143 6.10 5.73 -11.27
C ARG A 143 5.06 6.36 -12.19
N GLY A 144 5.32 6.44 -13.50
CA GLY A 144 4.36 7.02 -14.45
C GLY A 144 3.03 6.24 -14.53
N GLN A 145 3.07 4.91 -14.39
CA GLN A 145 1.85 4.09 -14.31
C GLN A 145 1.07 4.36 -13.02
N LEU A 146 1.77 4.53 -11.90
CA LEU A 146 1.15 4.86 -10.62
C LEU A 146 0.52 6.26 -10.65
N ASP A 147 1.22 7.26 -11.18
CA ASP A 147 0.72 8.63 -11.32
C ASP A 147 -0.53 8.67 -12.21
N THR A 148 -0.52 7.95 -13.33
CA THR A 148 -1.68 7.83 -14.23
C THR A 148 -2.88 7.23 -13.48
N TRP A 149 -2.66 6.12 -12.78
CA TRP A 149 -3.72 5.47 -12.01
C TRP A 149 -4.27 6.38 -10.91
N MET A 150 -3.40 7.06 -10.15
CA MET A 150 -3.83 8.01 -9.11
C MET A 150 -4.74 9.10 -9.71
N ALA A 151 -4.39 9.65 -10.87
CA ALA A 151 -5.22 10.63 -11.55
C ALA A 151 -6.59 10.05 -11.99
N GLU A 152 -6.61 8.83 -12.53
CA GLU A 152 -7.86 8.13 -12.91
C GLU A 152 -8.77 7.89 -11.70
N GLN A 153 -8.22 7.66 -10.51
CA GLN A 153 -8.97 7.48 -9.28
C GLN A 153 -9.39 8.82 -8.63
N GLY A 154 -8.93 9.96 -9.15
CA GLY A 154 -9.11 11.26 -8.49
C GLY A 154 -8.40 11.36 -7.13
N ASP A 155 -7.30 10.64 -6.96
CA ASP A 155 -6.53 10.59 -5.72
C ASP A 155 -5.70 11.87 -5.53
N PRO A 156 -5.97 12.69 -4.49
CA PRO A 156 -5.25 13.94 -4.26
C PRO A 156 -3.88 13.72 -3.58
N GLY A 157 -3.45 12.47 -3.40
CA GLY A 157 -2.18 12.15 -2.77
C GLY A 157 -2.22 12.37 -1.26
N ALA A 158 -1.25 13.11 -0.70
CA ALA A 158 -1.09 13.22 0.75
C ALA A 158 -2.28 13.91 1.45
N GLU A 159 -3.00 14.78 0.75
CA GLU A 159 -4.12 15.55 1.31
C GLU A 159 -5.30 14.68 1.76
N VAL A 160 -5.43 13.47 1.21
CA VAL A 160 -6.50 12.54 1.58
C VAL A 160 -6.31 11.96 2.99
N ASP A 161 -5.08 11.93 3.51
CA ASP A 161 -4.74 11.26 4.77
C ASP A 161 -4.86 12.20 5.97
N THR A 162 -6.06 12.78 6.14
CA THR A 162 -6.37 13.71 7.22
C THR A 162 -7.64 13.30 7.94
N LEU A 163 -7.76 13.66 9.23
CA LEU A 163 -9.00 13.41 9.99
C LEU A 163 -10.22 14.08 9.36
N ARG A 164 -10.02 15.24 8.72
CA ARG A 164 -11.07 15.96 8.00
C ARG A 164 -11.55 15.16 6.79
N SER A 165 -10.63 14.81 5.88
CA SER A 165 -10.92 13.97 4.72
C SER A 165 -11.60 12.66 5.11
N HIS A 166 -11.07 11.96 6.12
CA HIS A 166 -11.68 10.74 6.64
C HIS A 166 -13.12 10.93 7.12
N LYS A 167 -13.41 12.00 7.86
CA LYS A 167 -14.79 12.33 8.32
C LYS A 167 -15.71 12.67 7.15
N ASP A 168 -15.23 13.49 6.22
CA ASP A 168 -16.01 13.92 5.05
C ASP A 168 -16.37 12.72 4.17
N ASN A 169 -15.41 11.81 3.92
CA ASN A 169 -15.62 10.57 3.17
C ASN A 169 -16.62 9.63 3.86
N ARG A 170 -16.53 9.46 5.19
CA ARG A 170 -17.50 8.64 5.94
C ARG A 170 -18.91 9.21 5.88
N LYS A 171 -19.04 10.54 5.98
CA LYS A 171 -20.33 11.24 5.86
C LYS A 171 -20.93 11.07 4.46
N ALA A 172 -20.12 11.24 3.41
CA ALA A 172 -20.54 11.03 2.03
C ALA A 172 -21.00 9.59 1.76
N ALA A 173 -20.33 8.60 2.37
CA ALA A 173 -20.70 7.19 2.30
C ALA A 173 -21.92 6.80 3.17
N GLY A 174 -22.55 7.75 3.87
CA GLY A 174 -23.71 7.48 4.72
C GLY A 174 -23.40 6.65 5.98
N VAL A 175 -22.12 6.53 6.36
CA VAL A 175 -21.70 5.75 7.52
C VAL A 175 -22.03 6.55 8.80
N ARG A 176 -22.99 6.06 9.60
CA ARG A 176 -23.30 6.66 10.91
C ARG A 176 -22.11 6.51 11.85
N GLU A 177 -21.76 7.58 12.57
CA GLU A 177 -20.81 7.51 13.68
C GLU A 177 -21.46 6.71 14.82
N TRP A 178 -20.96 5.50 15.06
CA TRP A 178 -21.28 4.76 16.28
C TRP A 178 -20.52 5.44 17.41
N LYS A 179 -21.25 6.10 18.33
CA LYS A 179 -20.66 6.56 19.58
C LYS A 179 -20.28 5.32 20.40
N HIS A 180 -18.99 5.05 20.51
CA HIS A 180 -18.52 4.09 21.51
C HIS A 180 -18.74 4.73 22.90
N TYR A 181 -19.49 4.03 23.74
CA TYR A 181 -19.68 4.33 25.17
C TYR A 181 -18.39 4.06 25.95
#